data_AF-R7Q9G5-F1
#
_entry.id   AF-R7Q9G5-F1
#
_cell.length_a   1.000
_cell.length_b   1.000
_cell.length_c   1.000
_cell.angle_alpha   90.00
_cell.angle_beta   90.00
_cell.angle_gamma   90.00
#
_symmetry.space_group_name_H-M   'P 1'
#
loop_
_entity.id
_entity.type
_entity.pdbx_description
1 polymer ?
#
loop_
_entity_poly.entity_id
_entity_poly.type
_entity_poly.pdbx_seq_one_letter_code
_entity_poly.pdbx_strand_id
1 'polypeptide(L)'
;MPRSVWKGPFADALQKLPHIWRGTRRSMILPEWVGRQIEVHNGRKWMPISIVEDMIGHKLGEFAFTRTKSPHKGALLRAKAARKKKKV
;
A
#
# COMPACT_ATOMS: atom_id res chain seq x y z
N MET A 1 4.67 14.35 -6.02
CA MET A 1 5.82 15.21 -6.35
C MET A 1 7.08 14.65 -5.73
N PRO A 2 8.12 14.38 -6.54
CA PRO A 2 9.42 13.97 -6.05
C PRO A 2 10.12 15.14 -5.35
N ARG A 3 11.05 14.80 -4.46
CA ARG A 3 11.93 15.79 -3.82
C ARG A 3 13.03 16.21 -4.79
N SER A 4 13.58 17.40 -4.57
CA SER A 4 14.68 17.95 -5.38
C SER A 4 15.89 17.03 -5.37
N VAL A 5 16.52 16.86 -6.54
CA VAL A 5 17.61 15.89 -6.79
C VAL A 5 18.73 15.98 -5.76
N TRP A 6 19.14 17.20 -5.38
CA TRP A 6 20.22 17.43 -4.43
C TRP A 6 19.95 16.90 -3.00
N LYS A 7 18.69 16.65 -2.62
CA LYS A 7 18.33 16.14 -1.29
C LYS A 7 18.43 14.61 -1.19
N GLY A 8 18.60 13.92 -2.32
CA GLY A 8 18.61 12.47 -2.40
C GLY A 8 17.27 11.79 -2.07
N PRO A 9 17.15 10.48 -2.34
CA PRO A 9 15.97 9.70 -2.00
C PRO A 9 15.77 9.66 -0.48
N PHE A 10 14.51 9.77 -0.03
CA PHE A 10 14.17 9.62 1.39
C PHE A 10 13.93 8.14 1.70
N ALA A 11 14.69 7.56 2.60
CA ALA A 11 14.39 6.23 3.14
C ALA A 11 14.59 6.24 4.65
N ASP A 12 13.55 5.92 5.40
CA ASP A 12 13.69 5.68 6.84
C ASP A 12 14.36 4.33 7.08
N ALA A 13 15.02 4.22 8.24
CA ALA A 13 15.50 2.95 8.73
C ALA A 13 14.32 1.99 8.91
N LEU A 14 14.42 0.83 8.27
CA LEU A 14 13.39 -0.19 8.34
C LEU A 14 13.46 -0.86 9.72
N GLN A 15 12.34 -0.93 10.43
CA GLN A 15 12.30 -1.63 11.72
C GLN A 15 12.48 -3.12 11.48
N LYS A 16 13.64 -3.64 11.89
CA LYS A 16 13.99 -5.06 11.81
C LYS A 16 13.38 -5.79 13.01
N LEU A 17 12.27 -6.46 12.79
CA LEU A 17 11.79 -7.53 13.67
C LEU A 17 12.35 -8.87 13.15
N PRO A 18 12.44 -9.92 13.99
CA PRO A 18 13.15 -11.17 13.66
C PRO A 18 12.79 -11.77 12.30
N HIS A 19 11.56 -11.60 11.82
CA HIS A 19 11.11 -12.07 10.50
C HIS A 19 10.26 -11.07 9.71
N ILE A 20 10.09 -9.84 10.20
CA ILE A 20 9.14 -8.88 9.63
C ILE A 20 9.85 -7.55 9.38
N TRP A 21 9.78 -7.10 8.14
CA TRP A 21 10.31 -5.81 7.71
C TRP A 21 9.16 -4.80 7.73
N ARG A 22 9.17 -3.84 8.68
CA ARG A 22 8.17 -2.75 8.71
C ARG A 22 8.71 -1.44 8.13
N GLY A 23 8.00 -0.92 7.14
CA GLY A 23 8.36 0.32 6.44
C GLY A 23 7.42 1.48 6.76
N THR A 24 7.94 2.71 6.71
CA THR A 24 7.12 3.92 6.76
C THR A 24 6.60 4.29 5.38
N ARG A 25 5.39 4.85 5.32
CA ARG A 25 4.72 5.25 4.06
C ARG A 25 5.45 6.35 3.27
N ARG A 26 6.36 7.08 3.91
CA ARG A 26 7.11 8.19 3.29
C ARG A 26 8.37 7.72 2.57
N SER A 27 8.85 6.52 2.91
CA SER A 27 10.08 5.95 2.38
C SER A 27 9.94 5.59 0.91
N MET A 28 10.96 5.96 0.12
CA MET A 28 11.16 5.49 -1.24
C MET A 28 11.66 4.05 -1.23
N ILE A 29 11.21 3.28 -2.21
CA ILE A 29 11.66 1.91 -2.43
C ILE A 29 13.07 1.96 -3.02
N LEU A 30 14.00 1.41 -2.25
CA LEU A 30 15.40 1.25 -2.63
C LEU A 30 15.60 -0.07 -3.41
N PRO A 31 16.59 -0.14 -4.33
CA PRO A 31 16.91 -1.37 -5.05
C PRO A 31 17.24 -2.55 -4.12
N GLU A 32 17.80 -2.29 -2.93
CA GLU A 32 18.14 -3.31 -1.93
C GLU A 32 16.93 -4.04 -1.33
N TRP A 33 15.72 -3.52 -1.54
CA TRP A 33 14.48 -4.08 -0.97
C TRP A 33 13.73 -4.99 -1.93
N VAL A 34 14.19 -5.11 -3.18
CA VAL A 34 13.61 -6.02 -4.18
C VAL A 34 13.64 -7.45 -3.66
N GLY A 35 12.53 -8.17 -3.80
CA GLY A 35 12.38 -9.54 -3.30
C GLY A 35 12.09 -9.67 -1.80
N ARG A 36 12.03 -8.56 -1.04
CA ARG A 36 11.60 -8.58 0.37
C ARG A 36 10.09 -8.34 0.48
N GLN A 37 9.49 -8.91 1.53
CA GLN A 37 8.13 -8.55 1.95
C GLN A 37 8.19 -7.47 3.03
N ILE A 38 7.62 -6.31 2.74
CA ILE A 38 7.53 -5.19 3.68
C ILE A 38 6.10 -4.98 4.12
N GLU A 39 5.89 -4.87 5.42
CA GLU A 39 4.64 -4.48 6.03
C GLU A 39 4.52 -2.95 6.13
N VAL A 40 3.45 -2.41 5.55
CA VAL A 40 3.15 -0.97 5.58
C VAL A 40 1.86 -0.74 6.39
N HIS A 41 1.91 0.16 7.36
CA HIS A 41 0.74 0.48 8.16
C HIS A 41 -0.26 1.34 7.38
N ASN A 42 -1.50 0.87 7.29
CA ASN A 42 -2.57 1.54 6.55
C ASN A 42 -3.49 2.41 7.44
N GLY A 43 -3.11 2.65 8.69
CA GLY A 43 -3.92 3.37 9.69
C GLY A 43 -4.84 2.49 10.53
N ARG A 44 -5.04 1.22 10.13
CA ARG A 44 -5.82 0.22 10.89
C ARG A 44 -5.11 -1.13 11.03
N LYS A 45 -4.42 -1.55 9.97
CA LYS A 45 -3.73 -2.83 9.90
C LYS A 45 -2.43 -2.71 9.12
N TRP A 46 -1.51 -3.63 9.37
CA TRP A 46 -0.30 -3.83 8.59
C TRP A 46 -0.64 -4.61 7.32
N MET A 47 -0.30 -4.05 6.17
CA MET A 47 -0.50 -4.68 4.87
C MET A 47 0.85 -5.17 4.36
N PRO A 48 1.04 -6.49 4.14
CA PRO A 48 2.26 -7.02 3.55
C PRO A 48 2.29 -6.74 2.05
N ILE A 49 3.43 -6.27 1.56
CA ILE A 49 3.67 -5.91 0.16
C ILE A 49 4.96 -6.59 -0.29
N SER A 50 4.88 -7.37 -1.38
CA SER A 50 6.03 -7.96 -2.07
C SER A 50 6.58 -6.96 -3.07
N ILE A 51 7.86 -6.58 -2.93
CA ILE A 51 8.49 -5.58 -3.80
C ILE A 51 9.02 -6.21 -5.08
N VAL A 52 8.67 -5.60 -6.21
CA VAL A 52 9.15 -5.88 -7.56
C VAL A 52 10.04 -4.73 -8.04
N GLU A 53 10.91 -4.98 -9.01
CA GLU A 53 11.87 -3.99 -9.56
C GLU A 53 11.18 -2.74 -10.12
N ASP A 54 10.02 -2.88 -10.75
CA ASP A 54 9.24 -1.76 -11.30
C ASP A 54 8.74 -0.77 -10.22
N MET A 55 8.84 -1.15 -8.94
CA MET A 55 8.44 -0.29 -7.82
C MET A 55 9.57 0.64 -7.35
N ILE A 56 10.79 0.52 -7.88
CA ILE A 56 11.92 1.38 -7.50
C ILE A 56 11.60 2.85 -7.81
N GLY A 57 11.89 3.74 -6.87
CA GLY A 57 11.61 5.17 -7.00
C GLY A 57 10.18 5.58 -6.60
N HIS A 58 9.26 4.64 -6.43
CA HIS A 58 7.95 4.89 -5.82
C HIS A 58 8.04 4.90 -4.29
N LYS A 59 7.02 5.45 -3.64
CA LYS A 59 6.91 5.42 -2.18
C LYS A 59 6.09 4.21 -1.72
N LEU A 60 6.49 3.59 -0.61
CA LEU A 60 5.75 2.49 0.02
C LEU A 60 4.28 2.84 0.31
N GLY A 61 4.00 4.12 0.60
CA GLY A 61 2.65 4.60 0.88
C GLY A 61 1.69 4.57 -0.31
N GLU A 62 2.19 4.51 -1.55
CA GLU A 62 1.38 4.45 -2.78
C GLU A 62 0.68 3.10 -2.92
N PHE A 63 1.30 2.05 -2.41
CA PHE A 63 0.82 0.67 -2.47
C PHE A 63 -0.08 0.30 -1.27
N ALA A 64 -0.23 1.18 -0.28
CA ALA A 64 -1.07 0.99 0.91
C ALA A 64 -2.28 1.94 0.91
N PHE A 65 -3.44 1.43 0.46
CA PHE A 65 -4.68 2.21 0.30
C PHE A 65 -5.43 2.46 1.61
N THR A 66 -5.50 3.71 2.08
CA THR A 66 -6.11 4.07 3.38
C THR A 66 -7.63 4.17 3.40
N ARG A 67 -8.25 4.49 2.27
CA ARG A 67 -9.71 4.68 2.19
C ARG A 67 -10.34 3.52 1.45
N THR A 68 -11.43 3.00 2.00
CA THR A 68 -12.30 2.07 1.27
C THR A 68 -13.02 2.82 0.16
N LYS A 69 -13.00 2.28 -1.07
CA LYS A 69 -13.77 2.86 -2.18
C LYS A 69 -15.25 2.72 -1.84
N SER A 70 -15.93 3.85 -1.63
CA SER A 70 -17.37 3.85 -1.39
C SER A 70 -18.09 3.69 -2.74
N PRO A 71 -18.94 2.66 -2.91
CA PRO A 71 -19.72 2.52 -4.13
C PRO A 71 -20.74 3.67 -4.27
N HIS A 72 -20.88 4.22 -5.47
CA HIS A 72 -21.92 5.20 -5.77
C HIS A 72 -23.32 4.59 -5.54
N LYS A 73 -24.28 5.44 -5.14
CA LYS A 73 -25.62 5.04 -4.67
C LYS A 73 -26.35 4.12 -5.66
N GLY A 74 -26.21 4.36 -6.97
CA GLY A 74 -26.80 3.50 -8.01
C GLY A 74 -26.22 2.09 -8.06
N ALA A 75 -24.90 1.94 -7.84
CA ALA A 75 -24.24 0.63 -7.78
C ALA A 75 -24.64 -0.14 -6.52
N LEU A 76 -24.80 0.56 -5.38
CA LEU A 76 -25.32 -0.03 -4.14
C LEU A 76 -26.73 -0.60 -4.30
N LEU A 77 -27.64 0.16 -4.92
CA LEU A 77 -29.02 -0.26 -5.14
C LEU A 77 -29.07 -1.49 -6.07
N ARG A 78 -28.31 -1.48 -7.16
CA ARG A 78 -28.19 -2.63 -8.08
C ARG A 78 -27.62 -3.86 -7.39
N ALA A 79 -26.56 -3.71 -6.60
CA ALA A 79 -25.96 -4.81 -5.84
C ALA A 79 -26.94 -5.40 -4.79
N LYS A 80 -27.72 -4.55 -4.11
CA LYS A 80 -28.77 -5.00 -3.18
C LYS A 80 -29.89 -5.76 -3.90
N ALA A 81 -30.35 -5.27 -5.04
CA ALA A 81 -31.39 -5.94 -5.85
C ALA A 81 -30.93 -7.31 -6.35
N ALA A 82 -29.68 -7.42 -6.85
CA ALA A 82 -29.09 -8.68 -7.28
C ALA A 82 -28.95 -9.69 -6.13
N ARG A 83 -28.56 -9.22 -4.93
CA ARG A 83 -28.42 -10.07 -3.74
C ARG A 83 -29.77 -10.59 -3.22
N LYS A 84 -30.86 -9.84 -3.41
CA LYS A 84 -32.23 -10.26 -3.05
C LYS A 84 -32.75 -11.35 -4.01
N LYS A 85 -32.50 -11.22 -5.32
CA LYS A 85 -32.87 -12.23 -6.32
C LYS A 85 -32.17 -13.58 -6.14
N LYS A 86 -30.93 -13.59 -5.62
CA LYS A 86 -30.15 -14.82 -5.39
C LYS A 86 -30.56 -15.57 -4.11
N LYS A 87 -31.45 -14.99 -3.30
CA LYS A 87 -31.91 -15.53 -2.01
C LYS A 87 -33.37 -16.02 -2.08
N VAL A 88 -34.00 -15.89 -3.26
CA VAL A 88 -35.28 -16.48 -3.66
C VAL A 88 -34.93 -17.62 -4.61
#